data_AF-A0A534VEA8-F1
#
_entry.id   AF-A0A534VEA8-F1
#
_cell.length_a   1.000
_cell.length_b   1.000
_cell.length_c   1.000
_cell.angle_alpha   90.00
_cell.angle_beta   90.00
_cell.angle_gamma   90.00
#
_symmetry.space_group_name_H-M   'P 1'
#
loop_
_entity.id
_entity.type
_entity.pdbx_description
1 polymer ?
#
loop_
_entity_poly.entity_id
_entity_poly.type
_entity_poly.pdbx_seq_one_letter_code
_entity_poly.pdbx_strand_id
1 'polypeptide(L)'
;MYRSVYEIGGAAAVVALVAGSASGAASVNATVPIPASVVTSVTADGCTNHPGPFITLSGELTLGGITARLIFQNNVKGTHTHTEDVTADVVVIPAGEKIAFAKQPPEGGVGGNPFTYIQFTDGAGNAMSDEIFLGRCVQGLDTASAAFSLPADASVDVSTDSCDNSPGPFITLSGEIALSDINARVIFRNNVQGTHTHTEDVVVDVVILPAGETIRFAKQPPLGGVGGNPRISIQFLDGSANPLGDPTFLGKCVQLN
;
A
#
# COMPACT_ATOMS: atom_id res chain seq x y z
N MET A 1 61.04 6.32 -65.73
CA MET A 1 61.21 6.42 -64.26
C MET A 1 59.82 6.67 -63.65
N TYR A 2 59.39 5.76 -62.76
CA TYR A 2 58.33 5.86 -61.74
C TYR A 2 56.86 6.21 -62.08
N ARG A 3 56.02 5.15 -61.96
CA ARG A 3 54.66 5.00 -61.38
C ARG A 3 53.83 6.25 -61.02
N SER A 4 52.51 6.19 -61.30
CA SER A 4 51.51 5.87 -60.26
C SER A 4 50.13 5.52 -60.83
N VAL A 5 49.56 4.43 -60.30
CA VAL A 5 48.19 3.92 -60.48
C VAL A 5 47.37 4.46 -59.32
N TYR A 6 46.13 4.90 -59.55
CA TYR A 6 45.11 4.94 -58.49
C TYR A 6 43.76 4.55 -59.09
N GLU A 7 43.36 3.31 -58.80
CA GLU A 7 42.00 2.80 -58.94
C GLU A 7 41.12 3.49 -57.90
N ILE A 8 39.98 4.04 -58.33
CA ILE A 8 38.95 4.56 -57.43
C ILE A 8 37.98 3.41 -57.18
N GLY A 9 38.26 2.63 -56.13
CA GLY A 9 37.32 1.65 -55.59
C GLY A 9 36.15 2.36 -54.92
N GLY A 10 34.94 2.19 -55.47
CA GLY A 10 33.70 2.66 -54.85
C GLY A 10 33.38 1.86 -53.60
N ALA A 11 33.46 2.50 -52.43
CA ALA A 11 32.97 1.94 -51.18
C ALA A 11 31.44 2.13 -51.10
N ALA A 12 30.71 1.01 -51.15
CA ALA A 12 29.29 0.98 -50.81
C ALA A 12 29.12 1.27 -49.31
N ALA A 13 28.50 2.40 -48.98
CA ALA A 13 28.16 2.74 -47.60
C ALA A 13 26.99 1.86 -47.13
N VAL A 14 27.30 0.89 -46.26
CA VAL A 14 26.29 0.17 -45.50
C VAL A 14 25.77 1.11 -44.41
N VAL A 15 24.59 1.67 -44.62
CA VAL A 15 23.85 2.40 -43.58
C VAL A 15 23.29 1.36 -42.61
N ALA A 16 23.97 1.16 -41.48
CA ALA A 16 23.42 0.40 -40.36
C ALA A 16 22.27 1.22 -39.75
N LEU A 17 21.03 0.76 -39.91
CA LEU A 17 19.92 1.24 -39.11
C LEU A 17 20.16 0.78 -37.67
N VAL A 18 20.61 1.70 -36.82
CA VAL A 18 20.56 1.51 -35.38
C VAL A 18 19.07 1.49 -35.00
N ALA A 19 18.54 0.31 -34.68
CA ALA A 19 17.23 0.20 -34.06
C ALA A 19 17.32 0.92 -32.72
N GLY A 20 16.71 2.10 -32.62
CA GLY A 20 16.60 2.80 -31.35
C GLY A 20 15.81 1.92 -30.38
N SER A 21 16.39 1.63 -29.21
CA SER A 21 15.67 1.08 -28.07
C SER A 21 14.55 2.05 -27.72
N ALA A 22 13.30 1.64 -27.94
CA ALA A 22 12.15 2.42 -27.52
C ALA A 22 12.05 2.32 -25.99
N SER A 23 12.35 3.41 -25.30
CA SER A 23 12.04 3.56 -23.88
C SER A 23 10.63 4.16 -23.73
N GLY A 24 9.86 3.60 -22.81
CA GLY A 24 8.51 4.02 -22.49
C GLY A 24 8.28 3.99 -20.98
N ALA A 25 7.34 4.79 -20.50
CA ALA A 25 6.94 4.84 -19.11
C ALA A 25 5.41 4.90 -19.02
N ALA A 26 4.86 4.24 -18.01
CA ALA A 26 3.44 4.21 -17.71
C ALA A 26 3.28 4.31 -16.19
N SER A 27 2.25 5.02 -15.75
CA SER A 27 1.86 5.06 -14.34
C SER A 27 0.47 4.47 -14.16
N VAL A 28 0.27 3.76 -13.05
CA VAL A 28 -1.04 3.27 -12.65
C VAL A 28 -1.36 3.78 -11.26
N ASN A 29 -2.60 4.21 -11.08
CA ASN A 29 -3.16 4.55 -9.78
C ASN A 29 -4.33 3.62 -9.51
N ALA A 30 -4.35 3.00 -8.32
CA ALA A 30 -5.43 2.14 -7.89
C ALA A 30 -5.63 2.23 -6.38
N THR A 31 -6.88 2.33 -5.95
CA THR A 31 -7.23 2.14 -4.54
C THR A 31 -7.40 0.64 -4.28
N VAL A 32 -6.61 0.10 -3.36
CA VAL A 32 -6.61 -1.31 -3.00
C VAL A 32 -6.98 -1.51 -1.52
N PRO A 33 -7.82 -2.49 -1.19
CA PRO A 33 -8.09 -2.84 0.20
C PRO A 33 -6.95 -3.65 0.81
N ILE A 34 -6.31 -3.14 1.86
CA ILE A 34 -5.27 -3.84 2.61
C ILE A 34 -5.90 -4.44 3.87
N PRO A 35 -5.86 -5.77 4.08
CA PRO A 35 -6.23 -6.36 5.36
C PRO A 35 -5.32 -5.80 6.46
N ALA A 36 -5.87 -5.26 7.54
CA ALA A 36 -5.10 -4.69 8.63
C ALA A 36 -5.65 -5.17 9.98
N SER A 37 -4.78 -5.28 10.97
CA SER A 37 -5.17 -5.57 12.35
C SER A 37 -4.44 -4.65 13.31
N VAL A 38 -5.16 -4.09 14.27
CA VAL A 38 -4.60 -3.24 15.32
C VAL A 38 -4.66 -3.97 16.66
N VAL A 39 -3.62 -3.82 17.46
CA VAL A 39 -3.60 -4.22 18.87
C VAL A 39 -3.13 -3.02 19.68
N THR A 40 -3.94 -2.58 20.64
CA THR A 40 -3.66 -1.43 21.48
C THR A 40 -3.75 -1.79 22.96
N SER A 41 -2.77 -1.28 23.70
CA SER A 41 -2.84 -1.14 25.14
C SER A 41 -3.41 0.22 25.50
N VAL A 42 -4.36 0.23 26.42
CA VAL A 42 -4.97 1.45 26.95
C VAL A 42 -4.62 1.55 28.42
N THR A 43 -4.06 2.67 28.84
CA THR A 43 -3.79 2.94 30.26
C THR A 43 -4.52 4.19 30.68
N ALA A 44 -5.02 4.16 31.92
CA ALA A 44 -5.75 5.28 32.50
C ALA A 44 -5.04 5.76 33.76
N ASP A 45 -4.96 7.07 33.92
CA ASP A 45 -4.48 7.72 35.15
C ASP A 45 -5.53 8.71 35.67
N GLY A 46 -5.46 9.10 36.94
CA GLY A 46 -6.30 10.15 37.49
C GLY A 46 -7.79 9.82 37.56
N CYS A 47 -8.16 8.54 37.76
CA CYS A 47 -9.53 8.02 37.91
C CYS A 47 -10.31 8.62 39.11
N THR A 48 -10.55 9.92 39.10
CA THR A 48 -11.13 10.71 40.19
C THR A 48 -12.39 11.43 39.69
N ASN A 49 -13.20 11.95 40.63
CA ASN A 49 -14.43 12.66 40.27
C ASN A 49 -14.20 13.99 39.52
N HIS A 50 -12.99 14.54 39.55
CA HIS A 50 -12.60 15.72 38.78
C HIS A 50 -11.07 15.81 38.75
N PRO A 51 -10.40 15.94 37.60
CA PRO A 51 -10.95 16.23 36.26
C PRO A 51 -11.49 15.02 35.49
N GLY A 52 -11.45 13.80 36.05
CA GLY A 52 -11.77 12.57 35.31
C GLY A 52 -10.51 11.88 34.79
N PRO A 53 -10.64 10.69 34.18
CA PRO A 53 -9.50 9.87 33.81
C PRO A 53 -8.75 10.42 32.60
N PHE A 54 -7.45 10.20 32.59
CA PHE A 54 -6.52 10.55 31.54
C PHE A 54 -6.14 9.30 30.77
N ILE A 55 -6.51 9.20 29.49
CA ILE A 55 -6.28 7.98 28.70
C ILE A 55 -5.03 8.11 27.84
N THR A 56 -4.17 7.12 27.97
CA THR A 56 -2.98 6.93 27.14
C THR A 56 -3.20 5.71 26.24
N LEU A 57 -2.96 5.88 24.95
CA LEU A 57 -2.99 4.81 23.94
C LEU A 57 -1.60 4.56 23.38
N SER A 58 -1.27 3.28 23.19
CA SER A 58 -0.13 2.79 22.42
C SER A 58 -0.47 1.45 21.80
N GLY A 59 0.23 1.06 20.75
CA GLY A 59 -0.03 -0.22 20.10
C GLY A 59 0.72 -0.42 18.80
N GLU A 60 0.30 -1.47 18.09
CA GLU A 60 0.83 -1.84 16.79
C GLU A 60 -0.32 -2.01 15.79
N LEU A 61 -0.17 -1.40 14.62
CA LEU A 61 -0.95 -1.71 13.42
C LEU A 61 -0.13 -2.69 12.58
N THR A 62 -0.70 -3.84 12.27
CA THR A 62 -0.11 -4.86 11.39
C THR A 62 -0.83 -4.84 10.05
N LEU A 63 -0.08 -4.70 8.96
CA LEU A 63 -0.60 -4.68 7.59
C LEU A 63 -0.43 -6.05 6.93
N GLY A 64 -1.44 -6.44 6.15
CA GLY A 64 -1.37 -7.51 5.19
C GLY A 64 -0.37 -7.18 4.09
N GLY A 65 0.27 -8.21 3.54
CA GLY A 65 1.22 -8.02 2.45
C GLY A 65 0.53 -7.57 1.18
N ILE A 66 1.22 -6.77 0.37
CA ILE A 66 0.81 -6.38 -0.97
C ILE A 66 1.94 -6.72 -1.94
N THR A 67 1.59 -7.38 -3.04
CA THR A 67 2.50 -7.70 -4.13
C THR A 67 1.99 -7.10 -5.42
N ALA A 68 2.86 -6.42 -6.17
CA ALA A 68 2.58 -6.01 -7.54
C ALA A 68 3.09 -7.09 -8.50
N ARG A 69 2.18 -7.67 -9.28
CA ARG A 69 2.48 -8.66 -10.32
C ARG A 69 2.44 -8.00 -11.68
N LEU A 70 3.58 -8.00 -12.38
CA LEU A 70 3.62 -7.71 -13.81
C LEU A 70 3.29 -8.98 -14.58
N ILE A 71 2.46 -8.83 -15.62
CA ILE A 71 2.04 -9.91 -16.50
C ILE A 71 2.48 -9.56 -17.92
N PHE A 72 3.35 -10.38 -18.49
CA PHE A 72 3.84 -10.25 -19.86
C PHE A 72 3.18 -11.30 -20.75
N GLN A 73 2.44 -10.84 -21.75
CA GLN A 73 1.77 -11.73 -22.69
C GLN A 73 2.28 -11.49 -24.11
N ASN A 74 2.91 -12.51 -24.69
CA ASN A 74 3.21 -12.53 -26.12
C ASN A 74 2.16 -13.37 -26.86
N ASN A 75 1.80 -12.97 -28.08
CA ASN A 75 0.89 -13.72 -28.96
C ASN A 75 -0.62 -13.78 -28.59
N VAL A 76 -1.20 -12.69 -28.07
CA VAL A 76 -2.66 -12.60 -27.74
C VAL A 76 -3.60 -12.86 -28.95
N LYS A 77 -3.11 -12.73 -30.20
CA LYS A 77 -3.89 -13.03 -31.43
C LYS A 77 -3.73 -14.46 -31.95
N GLY A 78 -2.92 -15.31 -31.32
CA GLY A 78 -2.70 -16.70 -31.74
C GLY A 78 -2.01 -16.86 -33.11
N THR A 79 -1.27 -15.85 -33.57
CA THR A 79 -0.59 -15.86 -34.88
C THR A 79 0.78 -16.57 -34.86
N HIS A 80 1.26 -16.95 -33.69
CA HIS A 80 2.48 -17.74 -33.48
C HIS A 80 2.17 -19.04 -32.71
N THR A 81 3.04 -20.04 -32.82
CA THR A 81 2.90 -21.35 -32.14
C THR A 81 3.41 -21.35 -30.69
N HIS A 82 4.12 -20.29 -30.26
CA HIS A 82 4.66 -20.14 -28.91
C HIS A 82 3.86 -19.06 -28.16
N THR A 83 3.33 -19.41 -27.01
CA THR A 83 2.66 -18.50 -26.07
C THR A 83 3.41 -18.63 -24.75
N GLU A 84 3.94 -17.52 -24.25
CA GLU A 84 4.54 -17.45 -22.92
C GLU A 84 3.85 -16.32 -22.17
N ASP A 85 3.22 -16.68 -21.06
CA ASP A 85 2.78 -15.76 -20.03
C ASP A 85 3.82 -15.82 -18.92
N VAL A 86 4.59 -14.74 -18.77
CA VAL A 86 5.58 -14.61 -17.69
C VAL A 86 5.07 -13.61 -16.69
N THR A 87 5.13 -13.98 -15.41
CA THR A 87 4.80 -13.10 -14.31
C THR A 87 6.05 -12.74 -13.52
N ALA A 88 6.15 -11.48 -13.12
CA ALA A 88 7.18 -11.02 -12.21
C ALA A 88 6.53 -10.33 -11.00
N ASP A 89 6.82 -10.84 -9.81
CA ASP A 89 6.21 -10.40 -8.56
C ASP A 89 7.18 -9.51 -7.77
N VAL A 90 6.68 -8.37 -7.32
CA VAL A 90 7.41 -7.41 -6.49
C VAL A 90 6.66 -7.21 -5.19
N VAL A 91 7.31 -7.52 -4.07
CA VAL A 91 6.75 -7.25 -2.74
C VAL A 91 6.75 -5.73 -2.53
N VAL A 92 5.56 -5.16 -2.36
CA VAL A 92 5.34 -3.73 -2.14
C VAL A 92 5.22 -3.44 -0.64
N ILE A 93 4.40 -4.21 0.06
CA ILE A 93 4.31 -4.22 1.53
C ILE A 93 4.59 -5.64 1.99
N PRO A 94 5.62 -5.87 2.82
CA PRO A 94 5.84 -7.17 3.42
C PRO A 94 4.65 -7.60 4.27
N ALA A 95 4.28 -8.89 4.20
CA ALA A 95 3.23 -9.40 5.07
C ALA A 95 3.68 -9.30 6.54
N GLY A 96 2.82 -8.71 7.38
CA GLY A 96 3.13 -8.49 8.79
C GLY A 96 3.95 -7.23 9.06
N GLU A 97 4.04 -6.30 8.09
CA GLU A 97 4.62 -4.96 8.31
C GLU A 97 3.92 -4.30 9.52
N LYS A 98 4.72 -3.75 10.44
CA LYS A 98 4.23 -3.18 11.69
C LYS A 98 4.48 -1.68 11.75
N ILE A 99 3.42 -0.93 12.00
CA ILE A 99 3.48 0.50 12.33
C ILE A 99 3.18 0.63 13.82
N ALA A 100 4.22 0.97 14.59
CA ALA A 100 4.07 1.28 16.00
C ALA A 100 3.63 2.74 16.16
N PHE A 101 2.58 3.00 16.92
CA PHE A 101 2.18 4.35 17.27
C PHE A 101 2.57 4.66 18.71
N ALA A 102 3.22 5.82 18.87
CA ALA A 102 3.73 6.28 20.14
C ALA A 102 2.59 6.62 21.10
N LYS A 103 2.95 6.65 22.39
CA LYS A 103 2.10 7.10 23.48
C LYS A 103 1.44 8.44 23.13
N GLN A 104 0.12 8.45 22.98
CA GLN A 104 -0.63 9.68 22.73
C GLN A 104 -0.87 10.41 24.07
N PRO A 105 -0.84 11.76 24.07
CA PRO A 105 -0.97 12.53 25.30
C PRO A 105 -2.31 12.25 25.98
N PRO A 106 -2.34 12.28 27.32
CA PRO A 106 -3.56 12.00 28.06
C PRO A 106 -4.66 13.01 27.77
N GLU A 107 -5.74 12.54 27.13
CA GLU A 107 -6.97 13.28 26.93
C GLU A 107 -7.89 13.06 28.14
N GLY A 108 -8.46 14.14 28.68
CA GLY A 108 -9.29 14.11 29.89
C GLY A 108 -10.70 13.57 29.64
N GLY A 109 -11.22 12.78 30.57
CA GLY A 109 -12.56 12.19 30.53
C GLY A 109 -13.55 12.79 31.53
N VAL A 110 -14.74 12.20 31.62
CA VAL A 110 -15.76 12.54 32.65
C VAL A 110 -15.28 12.18 34.06
N GLY A 111 -15.69 12.97 35.05
CA GLY A 111 -15.47 12.66 36.46
C GLY A 111 -16.04 11.30 36.88
N GLY A 112 -15.26 10.53 37.63
CA GLY A 112 -15.70 9.30 38.30
C GLY A 112 -15.04 8.04 37.75
N ASN A 113 -15.81 6.96 37.62
CA ASN A 113 -15.34 5.66 37.13
C ASN A 113 -16.23 5.16 35.97
N PRO A 114 -16.13 5.81 34.79
CA PRO A 114 -16.98 5.51 33.64
C PRO A 114 -16.69 4.13 33.07
N PHE A 115 -17.64 3.63 32.28
CA PHE A 115 -17.40 2.54 31.35
C PHE A 115 -16.65 3.13 30.15
N THR A 116 -15.46 2.60 29.89
CA THR A 116 -14.61 3.07 28.78
C THR A 116 -14.72 2.10 27.62
N TYR A 117 -14.92 2.65 26.43
CA TYR A 117 -14.93 1.91 25.17
C TYR A 117 -13.91 2.52 24.21
N ILE A 118 -13.50 1.74 23.23
CA ILE A 118 -12.73 2.22 22.08
C ILE A 118 -13.36 1.73 20.78
N GLN A 119 -13.32 2.55 19.75
CA GLN A 119 -13.74 2.22 18.41
C GLN A 119 -12.70 2.72 17.42
N PHE A 120 -12.37 1.93 16.39
CA PHE A 120 -11.51 2.39 15.31
C PHE A 120 -12.35 3.04 14.23
N THR A 121 -11.90 4.19 13.73
CA THR A 121 -12.61 4.98 12.73
C THR A 121 -11.65 5.44 11.63
N ASP A 122 -12.21 5.74 10.46
CA ASP A 122 -11.47 6.41 9.38
C ASP A 122 -11.35 7.93 9.64
N GLY A 123 -10.69 8.65 8.74
CA GLY A 123 -10.56 10.12 8.79
C GLY A 123 -11.85 10.92 8.73
N ALA A 124 -12.90 10.33 8.16
CA ALA A 124 -14.23 10.93 8.12
C ALA A 124 -15.03 10.62 9.40
N GLY A 125 -14.48 9.83 10.33
CA GLY A 125 -15.12 9.41 11.56
C GLY A 125 -16.10 8.25 11.38
N ASN A 126 -16.08 7.56 10.23
CA ASN A 126 -16.88 6.35 10.03
C ASN A 126 -16.27 5.19 10.81
N ALA A 127 -17.13 4.38 11.42
CA ALA A 127 -16.70 3.20 12.17
C ALA A 127 -16.06 2.15 11.24
N MET A 128 -14.83 1.76 11.58
CA MET A 128 -14.12 0.61 10.99
C MET A 128 -14.21 -0.63 11.89
N SER A 129 -14.58 -0.46 13.16
CA SER A 129 -14.84 -1.54 14.12
C SER A 129 -16.12 -1.30 14.89
N ASP A 130 -16.59 -2.35 15.57
CA ASP A 130 -17.52 -2.19 16.69
C ASP A 130 -16.84 -1.45 17.86
N GLU A 131 -17.65 -0.98 18.81
CA GLU A 131 -17.15 -0.50 20.09
C GLU A 131 -16.67 -1.67 20.95
N ILE A 132 -15.41 -1.59 21.39
CA ILE A 132 -14.77 -2.58 22.25
C ILE A 132 -14.81 -2.06 23.67
N PHE A 133 -15.46 -2.79 24.56
CA PHE A 133 -15.46 -2.46 25.97
C PHE A 133 -14.08 -2.71 26.58
N LEU A 134 -13.49 -1.66 27.15
CA LEU A 134 -12.16 -1.72 27.77
C LEU A 134 -12.21 -1.98 29.27
N GLY A 135 -13.36 -1.79 29.92
CA GLY A 135 -13.46 -1.86 31.37
C GLY A 135 -13.75 -0.51 32.01
N ARG A 136 -13.27 -0.36 33.24
CA ARG A 136 -13.54 0.81 34.09
C ARG A 136 -12.24 1.31 34.67
N CYS A 137 -12.04 2.62 34.64
CA CYS A 137 -10.78 3.25 35.01
C CYS A 137 -10.14 2.72 36.31
N VAL A 138 -10.89 2.67 37.42
CA VAL A 138 -10.37 2.24 38.74
C VAL A 138 -10.02 0.75 38.76
N GLN A 139 -10.60 -0.05 37.87
CA GLN A 139 -10.45 -1.51 37.82
C GLN A 139 -9.36 -1.94 36.84
N GLY A 140 -8.78 -0.99 36.10
CA GLY A 140 -7.90 -1.26 34.97
C GLY A 140 -8.67 -1.33 33.65
N LEU A 141 -7.92 -1.14 32.57
CA LEU A 141 -8.42 -1.25 31.21
C LEU A 141 -7.75 -2.43 30.51
N ASP A 142 -8.54 -3.17 29.76
CA ASP A 142 -8.10 -4.28 28.93
C ASP A 142 -7.44 -3.77 27.64
N THR A 143 -6.69 -4.66 26.97
CA THR A 143 -6.22 -4.42 25.61
C THR A 143 -7.36 -4.51 24.62
N ALA A 144 -7.34 -3.70 23.57
CA ALA A 144 -8.27 -3.80 22.46
C ALA A 144 -7.57 -4.27 21.18
N SER A 145 -8.30 -5.02 20.37
CA SER A 145 -7.87 -5.40 19.03
C SER A 145 -9.03 -5.43 18.06
N ALA A 146 -8.75 -5.09 16.81
CA ALA A 146 -9.70 -5.17 15.72
C ALA A 146 -8.99 -5.54 14.42
N ALA A 147 -9.72 -6.16 13.50
CA ALA A 147 -9.29 -6.38 12.14
C ALA A 147 -10.26 -5.67 11.20
N PHE A 148 -9.72 -5.00 10.18
CA PHE A 148 -10.50 -4.21 9.22
C PHE A 148 -9.80 -4.17 7.86
N SER A 149 -10.52 -3.70 6.85
CA SER A 149 -9.95 -3.41 5.54
C SER A 149 -9.56 -1.94 5.49
N LEU A 150 -8.28 -1.66 5.30
CA LEU A 150 -7.72 -0.32 5.19
C LEU A 150 -7.57 0.03 3.70
N PRO A 151 -8.32 1.01 3.18
CA PRO A 151 -8.10 1.50 1.82
C PRO A 151 -6.71 2.12 1.71
N ALA A 152 -6.02 1.84 0.62
CA ALA A 152 -4.74 2.47 0.32
C ALA A 152 -4.63 2.80 -1.17
N ASP A 153 -4.10 3.97 -1.47
CA ASP A 153 -3.88 4.42 -2.83
C ASP A 153 -2.48 4.02 -3.29
N ALA A 154 -2.41 3.05 -4.19
CA ALA A 154 -1.18 2.62 -4.82
C ALA A 154 -0.91 3.45 -6.08
N SER A 155 0.30 4.01 -6.17
CA SER A 155 0.85 4.66 -7.36
C SER A 155 2.08 3.88 -7.80
N VAL A 156 2.05 3.32 -9.00
CA VAL A 156 3.17 2.51 -9.53
C VAL A 156 3.61 3.07 -10.87
N ASP A 157 4.91 3.30 -10.98
CA ASP A 157 5.60 3.67 -12.20
C ASP A 157 6.28 2.43 -12.79
N VAL A 158 5.99 2.17 -14.06
CA VAL A 158 6.60 1.11 -14.85
C VAL A 158 7.39 1.76 -15.98
N SER A 159 8.65 1.38 -16.15
CA SER A 159 9.48 1.88 -17.24
C SER A 159 10.19 0.75 -17.97
N THR A 160 10.31 0.90 -19.29
CA THR A 160 11.08 0.01 -20.16
C THR A 160 12.43 0.65 -20.50
N ASP A 161 13.51 -0.07 -20.20
CA ASP A 161 14.87 0.37 -20.55
C ASP A 161 15.25 -0.12 -21.97
N SER A 162 14.86 -1.35 -22.33
CA SER A 162 14.95 -1.90 -23.69
C SER A 162 13.81 -2.86 -23.96
N CYS A 163 13.43 -2.98 -25.24
CA CYS A 163 12.37 -3.85 -25.73
C CYS A 163 12.89 -4.85 -26.77
N ASP A 164 14.14 -5.27 -26.62
CA ASP A 164 14.79 -6.14 -27.58
C ASP A 164 14.25 -7.58 -27.53
N ASN A 165 14.27 -8.25 -28.67
CA ASN A 165 13.74 -9.60 -28.84
C ASN A 165 14.59 -10.66 -28.11
N SER A 166 15.84 -10.32 -27.77
CA SER A 166 16.76 -11.13 -26.96
C SER A 166 17.75 -10.18 -26.27
N PRO A 167 17.93 -10.25 -24.93
CA PRO A 167 17.43 -11.26 -24.00
C PRO A 167 15.96 -11.09 -23.54
N GLY A 168 15.19 -10.18 -24.15
CA GLY A 168 13.82 -9.83 -23.73
C GLY A 168 13.78 -8.41 -23.15
N PRO A 169 12.59 -7.83 -22.95
CA PRO A 169 12.47 -6.47 -22.47
C PRO A 169 12.93 -6.35 -21.01
N PHE A 170 13.64 -5.26 -20.72
CA PHE A 170 14.08 -4.91 -19.37
C PHE A 170 13.09 -3.91 -18.78
N ILE A 171 12.27 -4.39 -17.85
CA ILE A 171 11.19 -3.60 -17.23
C ILE A 171 11.50 -3.40 -15.77
N THR A 172 11.32 -2.16 -15.31
CA THR A 172 11.55 -1.78 -13.93
C THR A 172 10.30 -1.16 -13.34
N LEU A 173 10.10 -1.40 -12.05
CA LEU A 173 8.89 -1.05 -11.31
C LEU A 173 9.30 -0.32 -10.02
N SER A 174 8.68 0.82 -9.77
CA SER A 174 8.83 1.64 -8.55
C SER A 174 7.51 2.29 -8.20
N GLY A 175 7.39 2.84 -7.00
CA GLY A 175 6.19 3.55 -6.63
C GLY A 175 6.01 3.72 -5.13
N GLU A 176 4.79 4.06 -4.76
CA GLU A 176 4.40 4.27 -3.38
C GLU A 176 2.96 3.82 -3.13
N ILE A 177 2.67 3.46 -1.89
CA ILE A 177 1.32 3.23 -1.39
C ILE A 177 1.05 4.24 -0.28
N ALA A 178 0.02 5.06 -0.44
CA ALA A 178 -0.48 5.95 0.58
C ALA A 178 -1.61 5.27 1.36
N LEU A 179 -1.43 5.12 2.67
CA LEU A 179 -2.43 4.52 3.56
C LEU A 179 -3.48 5.56 3.95
N SER A 180 -4.75 5.11 4.04
CA SER A 180 -5.80 5.93 4.66
C SER A 180 -5.52 6.14 6.14
N ASP A 181 -6.06 7.21 6.71
CA ASP A 181 -5.94 7.51 8.12
C ASP A 181 -6.78 6.58 9.00
N ILE A 182 -6.32 6.44 10.24
CA ILE A 182 -6.98 5.64 11.27
C ILE A 182 -6.96 6.44 12.56
N ASN A 183 -8.13 6.54 13.20
CA ASN A 183 -8.30 7.13 14.51
C ASN A 183 -8.82 6.09 15.51
N ALA A 184 -8.37 6.19 16.76
CA ALA A 184 -8.99 5.54 17.91
C ALA A 184 -9.94 6.53 18.60
N ARG A 185 -11.22 6.22 18.55
CA ARG A 185 -12.27 6.91 19.27
C ARG A 185 -12.46 6.30 20.65
N VAL A 186 -12.07 7.02 21.70
CA VAL A 186 -12.31 6.65 23.09
C VAL A 186 -13.63 7.24 23.56
N ILE A 187 -14.50 6.40 24.13
CA ILE A 187 -15.85 6.77 24.55
C ILE A 187 -15.99 6.49 26.03
N PHE A 188 -16.35 7.52 26.80
CA PHE A 188 -16.65 7.41 28.22
C PHE A 188 -18.14 7.49 28.48
N ARG A 189 -18.71 6.39 29.01
CA ARG A 189 -20.12 6.32 29.39
C ARG A 189 -20.28 6.28 30.90
N ASN A 190 -20.86 7.33 31.46
CA ASN A 190 -21.08 7.43 32.91
C ASN A 190 -22.49 7.01 33.35
N ASN A 191 -23.45 6.84 32.43
CA ASN A 191 -24.85 6.58 32.79
C ASN A 191 -25.43 5.26 32.26
N VAL A 192 -24.60 4.22 32.11
CA VAL A 192 -25.03 2.90 31.63
C VAL A 192 -26.15 2.30 32.50
N GLN A 193 -26.19 2.63 33.79
CA GLN A 193 -27.20 2.15 34.76
C GLN A 193 -28.29 3.18 35.09
N GLY A 194 -28.31 4.35 34.45
CA GLY A 194 -29.32 5.39 34.72
C GLY A 194 -29.18 6.12 36.07
N THR A 195 -28.05 5.98 36.76
CA THR A 195 -27.80 6.52 38.10
C THR A 195 -27.26 7.96 38.11
N HIS A 196 -26.95 8.53 36.96
CA HIS A 196 -26.37 9.87 36.81
C HIS A 196 -27.31 10.83 36.05
N THR A 197 -27.25 12.11 36.39
CA THR A 197 -28.06 13.18 35.76
C THR A 197 -27.59 13.54 34.35
N HIS A 198 -26.34 13.26 34.00
CA HIS A 198 -25.79 13.47 32.67
C HIS A 198 -25.79 12.16 31.88
N THR A 199 -26.38 12.19 30.69
CA THR A 199 -26.52 11.05 29.76
C THR A 199 -25.57 11.14 28.56
N GLU A 200 -24.90 12.27 28.38
CA GLU A 200 -23.99 12.49 27.26
C GLU A 200 -22.70 11.69 27.43
N ASP A 201 -22.28 11.03 26.35
CA ASP A 201 -20.98 10.39 26.27
C ASP A 201 -19.90 11.45 26.02
N VAL A 202 -18.73 11.27 26.63
CA VAL A 202 -17.54 12.04 26.24
C VAL A 202 -16.74 11.22 25.24
N VAL A 203 -16.43 11.84 24.10
CA VAL A 203 -15.73 11.22 22.98
C VAL A 203 -14.43 11.95 22.74
N VAL A 204 -13.35 11.19 22.60
CA VAL A 204 -12.01 11.67 22.28
C VAL A 204 -11.49 10.88 21.09
N ASP A 205 -11.03 11.57 20.05
CA ASP A 205 -10.42 10.94 18.89
C ASP A 205 -8.89 11.09 18.95
N VAL A 206 -8.18 9.98 18.78
CA VAL A 206 -6.72 9.90 18.84
C VAL A 206 -6.19 9.36 17.51
N VAL A 207 -5.31 10.12 16.86
CA VAL A 207 -4.73 9.72 15.58
C VAL A 207 -3.78 8.53 15.80
N ILE A 208 -4.07 7.41 15.15
CA ILE A 208 -3.20 6.21 15.12
C ILE A 208 -2.27 6.28 13.92
N LEU A 209 -2.85 6.51 12.74
CA LEU A 209 -2.15 6.62 11.47
C LEU A 209 -2.61 7.91 10.80
N PRO A 210 -1.73 8.90 10.59
CA PRO A 210 -2.11 10.14 9.91
C PRO A 210 -2.39 9.88 8.44
N ALA A 211 -3.21 10.75 7.84
CA ALA A 211 -3.53 10.66 6.42
C ALA A 211 -2.27 10.84 5.56
N GLY A 212 -2.12 9.98 4.56
CA GLY A 212 -1.03 10.08 3.59
C GLY A 212 0.30 9.53 4.09
N GLU A 213 0.31 8.69 5.12
CA GLU A 213 1.49 7.88 5.44
C GLU A 213 1.83 7.00 4.23
N THR A 214 3.02 7.19 3.65
CA THR A 214 3.43 6.52 2.41
C THR A 214 4.48 5.44 2.64
N ILE A 215 4.25 4.24 2.10
CA ILE A 215 5.26 3.19 1.97
C ILE A 215 5.82 3.25 0.54
N ARG A 216 7.12 3.52 0.41
CA ARG A 216 7.82 3.57 -0.89
C ARG A 216 8.55 2.27 -1.17
N PHE A 217 8.47 1.78 -2.40
CA PHE A 217 9.29 0.67 -2.86
C PHE A 217 10.21 1.13 -3.99
N ALA A 218 11.49 0.79 -3.84
CA ALA A 218 12.54 1.21 -4.76
C ALA A 218 12.39 0.52 -6.12
N LYS A 219 12.98 1.16 -7.14
CA LYS A 219 13.11 0.60 -8.49
C LYS A 219 13.69 -0.82 -8.40
N GLN A 220 12.88 -1.80 -8.82
CA GLN A 220 13.32 -3.19 -8.87
C GLN A 220 14.29 -3.41 -10.03
N PRO A 221 15.23 -4.36 -9.90
CA PRO A 221 16.10 -4.74 -11.02
C PRO A 221 15.27 -5.18 -12.21
N PRO A 222 15.82 -5.13 -13.43
CA PRO A 222 15.08 -5.50 -14.62
C PRO A 222 14.45 -6.88 -14.48
N LEU A 223 13.12 -6.89 -14.48
CA LEU A 223 12.32 -8.11 -14.44
C LEU A 223 12.36 -8.66 -15.86
N GLY A 224 13.05 -9.78 -16.06
CA GLY A 224 13.19 -10.39 -17.39
C GLY A 224 11.82 -10.63 -18.03
N GLY A 225 11.69 -10.32 -19.32
CA GLY A 225 10.44 -10.47 -20.06
C GLY A 225 10.51 -11.53 -21.16
N VAL A 226 9.34 -11.87 -21.70
CA VAL A 226 9.22 -12.68 -22.92
C VAL A 226 9.76 -11.92 -24.13
N GLY A 227 10.44 -12.61 -25.05
CA GLY A 227 11.00 -11.99 -26.25
C GLY A 227 9.92 -11.28 -27.10
N GLY A 228 10.23 -10.09 -27.60
CA GLY A 228 9.41 -9.37 -28.58
C GLY A 228 8.79 -8.09 -28.04
N ASN A 229 7.57 -7.79 -28.47
CA ASN A 229 6.83 -6.60 -28.03
C ASN A 229 5.59 -7.03 -27.22
N PRO A 230 5.78 -7.55 -25.99
CA PRO A 230 4.69 -8.11 -25.20
C PRO A 230 3.68 -7.04 -24.79
N ARG A 231 2.45 -7.50 -24.55
CA ARG A 231 1.47 -6.75 -23.77
C ARG A 231 1.85 -6.83 -22.30
N ILE A 232 1.86 -5.67 -21.65
CA ILE A 232 2.25 -5.53 -20.25
C ILE A 232 1.00 -5.12 -19.49
N SER A 233 0.68 -5.88 -18.43
CA SER A 233 -0.35 -5.51 -17.47
C SER A 233 0.21 -5.61 -16.06
N ILE A 234 -0.41 -4.91 -15.11
CA ILE A 234 -0.09 -4.97 -13.69
C ILE A 234 -1.32 -5.38 -12.89
N GLN A 235 -1.14 -6.21 -11.87
CA GLN A 235 -2.18 -6.62 -10.96
C GLN A 235 -1.66 -6.59 -9.53
N PHE A 236 -2.47 -6.12 -8.58
CA PHE A 236 -2.14 -6.20 -7.16
C PHE A 236 -2.67 -7.49 -6.56
N LEU A 237 -1.88 -8.07 -5.67
CA LEU A 237 -2.20 -9.29 -4.93
C LEU A 237 -2.04 -9.04 -3.43
N ASP A 238 -2.83 -9.77 -2.63
CA ASP A 238 -2.64 -9.84 -1.19
C ASP A 238 -1.44 -10.72 -0.79
N GLY A 239 -1.13 -10.77 0.50
CA GLY A 239 -0.04 -11.59 1.05
C GLY A 239 -0.23 -13.10 0.90
N SER A 240 -1.40 -13.57 0.46
CA SER A 240 -1.71 -14.96 0.10
C SER A 240 -1.72 -15.18 -1.41
N ALA A 241 -1.29 -14.19 -2.20
CA ALA A 241 -1.29 -14.16 -3.66
C ALA A 241 -2.69 -14.17 -4.31
N ASN A 242 -3.75 -13.80 -3.58
CA ASN A 242 -5.07 -13.59 -4.18
C ASN A 242 -5.14 -12.22 -4.87
N PRO A 243 -5.80 -12.11 -6.04
CA PRO A 243 -6.02 -10.83 -6.69
C PRO A 243 -6.80 -9.82 -5.85
N LEU A 244 -6.31 -8.58 -5.78
CA LEU A 244 -6.99 -7.42 -5.19
C LEU A 244 -7.73 -6.56 -6.24
N GLY A 245 -7.83 -7.06 -7.48
CA GLY A 245 -8.49 -6.42 -8.60
C GLY A 245 -8.13 -7.09 -9.92
N ASP A 246 -8.74 -6.63 -11.01
CA ASP A 246 -8.40 -7.08 -12.36
C ASP A 246 -7.05 -6.50 -12.81
N PRO A 247 -6.31 -7.17 -13.71
CA PRO A 247 -5.10 -6.61 -14.28
C PRO A 247 -5.37 -5.34 -15.08
N THR A 248 -4.59 -4.29 -14.81
CA THR A 248 -4.61 -3.04 -15.59
C THR A 248 -3.62 -3.14 -16.74
N PHE A 249 -4.11 -2.97 -17.98
CA PHE A 249 -3.29 -2.97 -19.17
C PHE A 249 -2.51 -1.66 -19.31
N LEU A 250 -1.18 -1.75 -19.42
CA LEU A 250 -0.24 -0.61 -19.49
C LEU A 250 0.26 -0.31 -20.91
N GLY A 251 -0.12 -1.15 -21.89
CA GLY A 251 0.36 -1.02 -23.26
C GLY A 251 1.29 -2.16 -23.67
N LYS A 252 2.08 -1.89 -24.71
CA LYS A 252 3.10 -2.83 -25.19
C LYS A 252 4.48 -2.31 -24.86
N CYS A 253 5.50 -3.15 -24.83
CA CYS A 253 6.85 -2.71 -24.48
C CYS A 253 7.31 -1.44 -25.23
N VAL A 254 7.22 -1.42 -26.56
CA VAL A 254 7.64 -0.26 -27.38
C VAL A 254 6.61 0.88 -27.42
N GLN A 255 5.49 0.72 -26.72
CA GLN A 255 4.32 1.61 -26.68
C GLN A 255 3.71 1.60 -25.27
N LEU A 256 4.56 1.79 -24.26
CA LEU A 256 4.10 1.92 -22.88
C LEU A 256 3.43 3.30 -22.75
N ASN A 257 2.21 3.34 -22.22
CA ASN A 257 1.40 4.54 -22.09
C ASN A 257 0.83 4.68 -20.67
#